data_AF-A0A511DLD8-F1
#
_entry.id   AF-A0A511DLD8-F1
#
_cell.length_a   1.000
_cell.length_b   1.000
_cell.length_c   1.000
_cell.angle_alpha   90.00
_cell.angle_beta   90.00
_cell.angle_gamma   90.00
#
_symmetry.space_group_name_H-M   'P 1'
#
loop_
_entity.id
_entity.type
_entity.pdbx_description
1 polymer ?
#
loop_
_entity_poly.entity_id
_entity_poly.type
_entity_poly.pdbx_seq_one_letter_code
_entity_poly.pdbx_strand_id
1 'polypeptide(L)'
;MQVVAHPRSRQGQRTPPACPPLPERLTMNSTRHPASRGRRIARSLALVALVPAMAVASAGAAFADVSAVSGSAFGASVNVTVLGGGLVNVGPTPTVTLPAGGSATAVTNSAAQVNAVGLLSTGLLNVSTQGVPGATGSVTSSAQVANPKVGLAIAPAITADAVGSTCTSNSEGSTGSTSIANLRVLGQSVDVSAVPNTGLNVAGVGILYVNEQTLTGSGASTGITVNAVRLTLDAGLGNGTIIIGQSKCAVTGDGVVVPTGAVGGVLLAGVVAAGFGVTQLRRRRRGDVQD
;
A
#
# COMPACT_ATOMS: atom_id res chain seq x y z
N MET A 1 -10.68 -58.33 -15.04
CA MET A 1 -9.89 -57.73 -13.92
C MET A 1 -10.24 -56.24 -13.89
N GLN A 2 -11.35 -55.90 -13.23
CA GLN A 2 -11.50 -55.56 -11.81
C GLN A 2 -11.47 -54.03 -11.64
N VAL A 3 -12.69 -53.47 -11.75
CA VAL A 3 -13.04 -52.08 -11.50
C VAL A 3 -12.94 -51.85 -9.99
N VAL A 4 -12.04 -50.97 -9.56
CA VAL A 4 -11.92 -50.56 -8.15
C VAL A 4 -12.57 -49.19 -7.99
N ALA A 5 -13.76 -49.19 -7.36
CA ALA A 5 -14.42 -48.01 -6.86
C ALA A 5 -13.87 -47.66 -5.47
N HIS A 6 -13.57 -46.38 -5.23
CA HIS A 6 -13.29 -45.87 -3.88
C HIS A 6 -14.42 -44.96 -3.37
N PRO A 7 -14.77 -45.06 -2.08
CA PRO A 7 -15.96 -44.43 -1.52
C PRO A 7 -15.72 -42.96 -1.10
N ARG A 8 -16.78 -42.17 -1.29
CA ARG A 8 -16.97 -40.84 -0.69
C ARG A 8 -17.06 -40.96 0.83
N SER A 9 -16.21 -40.26 1.56
CA SER A 9 -16.47 -39.93 2.98
C SER A 9 -17.04 -38.52 3.09
N ARG A 10 -18.14 -38.46 3.82
CA ARG A 10 -18.99 -37.31 4.11
C ARG A 10 -18.71 -36.94 5.58
N GLN A 11 -19.03 -35.69 5.93
CA GLN A 11 -19.24 -35.16 7.28
C GLN A 11 -18.07 -34.47 7.98
N GLY A 12 -18.30 -33.19 8.28
CA GLY A 12 -17.49 -32.37 9.16
C GLY A 12 -17.93 -30.91 9.22
N GLN A 13 -19.23 -30.61 9.09
CA GLN A 13 -19.78 -29.28 9.42
C GLN A 13 -19.63 -29.06 10.92
N ARG A 14 -18.73 -28.16 11.33
CA ARG A 14 -18.72 -27.57 12.66
C ARG A 14 -19.20 -26.13 12.54
N THR A 15 -20.39 -25.90 13.06
CA THR A 15 -20.98 -24.58 13.33
C THR A 15 -20.25 -23.89 14.49
N PRO A 16 -20.22 -22.55 14.50
CA PRO A 16 -19.56 -21.75 15.54
C PRO A 16 -20.42 -21.60 16.82
N PRO A 17 -19.80 -21.43 18.00
CA PRO A 17 -20.53 -21.10 19.22
C PRO A 17 -20.99 -19.64 19.26
N ALA A 18 -22.25 -19.46 19.66
CA ALA A 18 -22.93 -18.20 19.89
C ALA A 18 -22.33 -17.42 21.08
N CYS A 19 -22.17 -16.10 20.93
CA CYS A 19 -21.94 -15.19 22.06
C CYS A 19 -23.29 -14.74 22.67
N PRO A 20 -23.45 -14.80 24.00
CA PRO A 20 -24.63 -14.33 24.73
C PRO A 20 -24.66 -12.80 24.94
N PRO A 21 -25.83 -12.23 25.34
CA PRO A 21 -26.15 -10.81 25.23
C PRO A 21 -25.67 -9.91 26.38
N LEU A 22 -25.71 -8.61 26.08
CA LEU A 22 -25.47 -7.43 26.94
C LEU A 22 -26.23 -7.46 28.29
N PRO A 23 -25.63 -6.95 29.38
CA PRO A 23 -26.38 -6.46 30.52
C PRO A 23 -26.73 -4.97 30.37
N GLU A 24 -28.02 -4.73 30.17
CA GLU A 24 -28.74 -3.50 30.48
C GLU A 24 -28.61 -3.22 31.98
N ARG A 25 -28.06 -2.05 32.37
CA ARG A 25 -28.04 -1.60 33.77
C ARG A 25 -28.92 -0.37 33.94
N LEU A 26 -30.15 -0.67 34.35
CA LEU A 26 -31.17 0.22 34.88
C LEU A 26 -30.81 0.78 36.27
N THR A 27 -31.57 1.83 36.63
CA THR A 27 -31.80 2.47 37.94
C THR A 27 -30.80 3.57 38.35
N MET A 28 -31.16 4.86 38.45
CA MET A 28 -32.29 5.52 39.13
C MET A 28 -32.14 5.51 40.66
N ASN A 29 -31.65 6.62 41.23
CA ASN A 29 -31.96 7.07 42.59
C ASN A 29 -31.48 8.54 42.74
N SER A 30 -32.37 9.54 42.81
CA SER A 30 -33.00 10.07 44.04
C SER A 30 -31.99 10.87 44.88
N THR A 31 -32.15 12.16 45.14
CA THR A 31 -33.16 12.72 46.04
C THR A 31 -33.05 14.26 46.09
N ARG A 32 -34.21 14.92 45.95
CA ARG A 32 -34.72 16.11 46.69
C ARG A 32 -33.75 17.17 47.23
N HIS A 33 -34.03 18.42 46.86
CA HIS A 33 -34.08 19.55 47.81
C HIS A 33 -35.43 20.29 47.70
N PRO A 34 -36.17 20.48 48.81
CA PRO A 34 -37.36 21.31 48.85
C PRO A 34 -37.12 22.69 49.48
N ALA A 35 -38.01 23.61 49.11
CA ALA A 35 -38.41 24.84 49.81
C ALA A 35 -37.38 26.00 49.78
N SER A 36 -37.75 27.29 49.64
CA SER A 36 -39.03 27.93 49.90
C SER A 36 -39.12 29.34 49.27
N ARG A 37 -40.36 29.72 48.93
CA ARG A 37 -41.02 31.04 49.10
C ARG A 37 -40.31 32.32 48.63
N GLY A 38 -41.03 33.02 47.74
CA GLY A 38 -40.92 34.48 47.63
C GLY A 38 -41.81 35.07 46.53
N ARG A 39 -43.13 35.12 46.75
CA ARG A 39 -44.09 35.87 45.92
C ARG A 39 -43.63 37.31 45.74
N ARG A 40 -43.74 37.85 44.52
CA ARG A 40 -44.34 39.17 44.24
C ARG A 40 -44.91 39.19 42.82
N ILE A 41 -46.14 39.66 42.76
CA ILE A 41 -47.04 39.72 41.61
C ILE A 41 -46.90 41.10 40.95
N ALA A 42 -47.28 41.15 39.67
CA ALA A 42 -47.68 42.29 38.87
C ALA A 42 -46.57 43.09 38.17
N ARG A 43 -46.53 43.02 36.83
CA ARG A 43 -47.27 43.97 35.98
C ARG A 43 -47.22 43.54 34.51
N SER A 44 -48.38 43.62 33.89
CA SER A 44 -48.71 43.37 32.50
C SER A 44 -48.10 44.43 31.57
N LEU A 45 -47.65 44.05 30.36
CA LEU A 45 -48.04 44.62 29.05
C LEU A 45 -47.03 44.29 27.94
N ALA A 46 -47.61 43.77 26.85
CA ALA A 46 -47.11 43.45 25.52
C ALA A 46 -45.83 44.13 25.00
N LEU A 47 -44.96 43.36 24.33
CA LEU A 47 -44.42 43.72 23.01
C LEU A 47 -43.75 42.54 22.29
N VAL A 48 -43.95 42.58 20.98
CA VAL A 48 -43.64 41.65 19.90
C VAL A 48 -42.14 41.52 19.63
N ALA A 49 -41.76 40.36 19.05
CA ALA A 49 -40.56 40.09 18.26
C ALA A 49 -39.20 40.08 18.98
N LEU A 50 -38.54 38.92 19.00
CA LEU A 50 -37.68 38.45 17.91
C LEU A 50 -37.01 37.16 18.42
N VAL A 51 -37.46 35.98 17.95
CA VAL A 51 -36.67 34.76 18.12
C VAL A 51 -35.68 34.76 16.95
N PRO A 52 -34.37 34.99 17.14
CA PRO A 52 -33.42 34.66 16.11
C PRO A 52 -33.37 33.13 16.09
N ALA A 53 -34.15 32.52 15.21
CA ALA A 53 -33.88 31.17 14.77
C ALA A 53 -32.51 31.21 14.11
N MET A 54 -31.45 30.90 14.86
CA MET A 54 -30.16 30.56 14.28
C MET A 54 -30.37 29.27 13.50
N ALA A 55 -30.84 29.40 12.27
CA ALA A 55 -30.61 28.40 11.24
C ALA A 55 -29.10 28.37 11.05
N VAL A 56 -28.44 27.48 11.78
CA VAL A 56 -27.10 27.03 11.43
C VAL A 56 -27.28 26.36 10.07
N ALA A 57 -27.14 27.14 9.01
CA ALA A 57 -26.96 26.61 7.67
C ALA A 57 -25.65 25.84 7.74
N SER A 58 -25.74 24.53 7.97
CA SER A 58 -24.64 23.61 7.71
C SER A 58 -24.37 23.70 6.22
N ALA A 59 -23.50 24.64 5.82
CA ALA A 59 -22.86 24.60 4.53
C ALA A 59 -22.12 23.26 4.51
N GLY A 60 -22.73 22.26 3.85
CA GLY A 60 -22.04 21.01 3.58
C GLY A 60 -20.72 21.37 2.91
N ALA A 61 -19.61 20.80 3.38
CA ALA A 61 -18.34 20.97 2.73
C ALA A 61 -18.54 20.64 1.25
N ALA A 62 -18.41 21.63 0.37
CA ALA A 62 -18.40 21.40 -1.06
C ALA A 62 -17.09 20.67 -1.35
N PHE A 63 -17.15 19.34 -1.45
CA PHE A 63 -16.05 18.58 -2.04
C PHE A 63 -15.90 19.10 -3.45
N ALA A 64 -14.76 19.74 -3.70
CA ALA A 64 -14.52 20.33 -4.99
C ALA A 64 -14.13 19.24 -5.99
N ASP A 65 -14.56 19.48 -7.23
CA ASP A 65 -14.65 18.49 -8.29
C ASP A 65 -13.25 18.08 -8.79
N VAL A 66 -13.02 16.78 -8.98
CA VAL A 66 -11.80 16.30 -9.66
C VAL A 66 -11.94 16.62 -11.13
N SER A 67 -11.22 17.66 -11.57
CA SER A 67 -11.24 18.15 -12.94
C SER A 67 -10.39 17.31 -13.90
N ALA A 68 -9.37 16.61 -13.39
CA ALA A 68 -8.52 15.75 -14.20
C ALA A 68 -8.04 14.50 -13.46
N VAL A 69 -7.88 13.42 -14.23
CA VAL A 69 -7.42 12.12 -13.78
C VAL A 69 -6.23 11.64 -14.63
N SER A 70 -5.23 11.04 -13.99
CA SER A 70 -4.09 10.42 -14.67
C SER A 70 -3.71 9.11 -13.97
N GLY A 71 -3.58 8.03 -14.73
CA GLY A 71 -3.21 6.73 -14.22
C GLY A 71 -2.37 5.95 -15.21
N SER A 72 -1.40 5.18 -14.72
CA SER A 72 -0.64 4.24 -15.53
C SER A 72 -0.12 3.10 -14.68
N ALA A 73 0.20 1.98 -15.33
CA ALA A 73 0.83 0.85 -14.68
C ALA A 73 1.70 0.07 -15.67
N PHE A 74 2.79 -0.52 -15.19
CA PHE A 74 3.58 -1.46 -15.97
C PHE A 74 4.02 -2.68 -15.15
N GLY A 75 4.22 -3.81 -15.83
CA GLY A 75 4.60 -5.07 -15.21
C GLY A 75 6.08 -5.13 -14.84
N ALA A 76 6.98 -4.92 -15.80
CA ALA A 76 8.41 -4.92 -15.55
C ALA A 76 9.17 -3.91 -16.42
N SER A 77 10.26 -3.38 -15.88
CA SER A 77 11.24 -2.55 -16.60
C SER A 77 12.64 -2.89 -16.11
N VAL A 78 13.58 -3.05 -17.04
CA VAL A 78 14.99 -3.35 -16.80
C VAL A 78 15.79 -2.33 -17.58
N ASN A 79 16.66 -1.59 -16.89
CA ASN A 79 17.64 -0.71 -17.51
C ASN A 79 18.96 -0.90 -16.75
N VAL A 80 19.79 -1.83 -17.23
CA VAL A 80 21.00 -2.27 -16.53
C VAL A 80 22.15 -2.44 -17.50
N THR A 81 23.31 -1.87 -17.17
CA THR A 81 24.57 -2.16 -17.83
C THR A 81 25.27 -3.29 -17.07
N VAL A 82 25.36 -4.47 -17.68
CA VAL A 82 25.95 -5.66 -17.05
C VAL A 82 27.48 -5.58 -17.05
N LEU A 83 28.13 -5.97 -15.96
CA LEU A 83 29.59 -5.96 -15.88
C LEU A 83 30.20 -6.92 -16.92
N GLY A 84 31.07 -6.41 -17.78
CA GLY A 84 31.65 -7.18 -18.89
C GLY A 84 30.65 -7.54 -20.01
N GLY A 85 29.40 -7.07 -19.90
CA GLY A 85 28.36 -7.21 -20.90
C GLY A 85 27.96 -5.87 -21.52
N GLY A 86 26.87 -5.90 -22.29
CA GLY A 86 26.24 -4.71 -22.86
C GLY A 86 25.13 -4.15 -21.97
N LEU A 87 24.52 -3.06 -22.47
CA LEU A 87 23.28 -2.53 -21.92
C LEU A 87 22.14 -3.53 -22.17
N VAL A 88 21.48 -3.96 -21.10
CA VAL A 88 20.23 -4.70 -21.13
C VAL A 88 19.10 -3.72 -20.82
N ASN A 89 18.29 -3.44 -21.84
CA ASN A 89 17.13 -2.56 -21.72
C ASN A 89 15.87 -3.32 -22.17
N VAL A 90 14.93 -3.54 -21.23
CA VAL A 90 13.66 -4.25 -21.49
C VAL A 90 12.53 -3.50 -20.81
N GLY A 91 11.41 -3.37 -21.53
CA GLY A 91 10.22 -2.71 -20.99
C GLY A 91 10.33 -1.19 -20.96
N PRO A 92 9.33 -0.50 -20.35
CA PRO A 92 8.24 -1.03 -19.54
C PRO A 92 7.28 -1.95 -20.31
N THR A 93 6.99 -3.14 -19.78
CA THR A 93 6.08 -4.10 -20.42
C THR A 93 5.41 -5.07 -19.42
N PRO A 94 4.13 -5.45 -19.62
CA PRO A 94 3.14 -4.71 -20.41
C PRO A 94 2.93 -3.33 -19.77
N THR A 95 2.32 -2.40 -20.51
CA THR A 95 2.00 -1.05 -20.02
C THR A 95 0.56 -0.69 -20.34
N VAL A 96 -0.05 0.12 -19.46
CA VAL A 96 -1.34 0.80 -19.67
C VAL A 96 -1.24 2.24 -19.23
N THR A 97 -1.96 3.10 -19.94
CA THR A 97 -2.13 4.51 -19.61
C THR A 97 -3.62 4.84 -19.71
N LEU A 98 -4.13 5.55 -18.71
CA LEU A 98 -5.51 6.01 -18.69
C LEU A 98 -5.72 7.03 -19.81
N PRO A 99 -6.76 6.89 -20.66
CA PRO A 99 -7.05 7.87 -21.71
C PRO A 99 -7.30 9.27 -21.15
N ALA A 100 -7.04 10.29 -21.98
CA ALA A 100 -7.42 11.66 -21.65
C ALA A 100 -8.94 11.75 -21.46
N GLY A 101 -9.39 12.26 -20.31
CA GLY A 101 -10.79 12.27 -19.91
C GLY A 101 -11.21 11.11 -19.00
N GLY A 102 -10.32 10.15 -18.76
CA GLY A 102 -10.60 8.99 -17.92
C GLY A 102 -11.27 7.83 -18.67
N SER A 103 -11.56 6.78 -17.93
CA SER A 103 -12.32 5.62 -18.36
C SER A 103 -13.10 5.03 -17.19
N ALA A 104 -14.42 4.89 -17.37
CA ALA A 104 -15.30 4.23 -16.41
C ALA A 104 -15.17 2.70 -16.45
N THR A 105 -14.45 2.14 -17.43
CA THR A 105 -14.07 0.73 -17.50
C THR A 105 -12.56 0.57 -17.37
N ALA A 106 -12.12 -0.51 -16.75
CA ALA A 106 -10.70 -0.78 -16.60
C ALA A 106 -10.01 -0.98 -17.95
N VAL A 107 -8.97 -0.19 -18.20
CA VAL A 107 -8.06 -0.39 -19.33
C VAL A 107 -6.96 -1.34 -18.88
N THR A 108 -6.90 -2.50 -19.52
CA THR A 108 -6.01 -3.58 -19.12
C THR A 108 -5.05 -3.97 -20.24
N ASN A 109 -3.90 -4.49 -19.85
CA ASN A 109 -2.94 -5.13 -20.76
C ASN A 109 -2.24 -6.28 -20.02
N SER A 110 -1.74 -7.25 -20.77
CA SER A 110 -1.07 -8.40 -20.19
C SER A 110 0.07 -8.87 -21.08
N ALA A 111 1.05 -9.54 -20.47
CA ALA A 111 2.06 -10.29 -21.19
C ALA A 111 2.26 -11.63 -20.49
N ALA A 112 2.39 -12.71 -21.25
CA ALA A 112 2.54 -14.04 -20.68
C ALA A 112 3.83 -14.21 -19.87
N GLN A 113 4.90 -13.54 -20.29
CA GLN A 113 6.19 -13.52 -19.61
C GLN A 113 7.05 -12.37 -20.12
N VAL A 114 8.02 -11.97 -19.31
CA VAL A 114 9.13 -11.08 -19.69
C VAL A 114 10.44 -11.80 -19.38
N ASN A 115 11.36 -11.78 -20.34
CA ASN A 115 12.71 -12.31 -20.16
C ASN A 115 13.72 -11.27 -20.64
N ALA A 116 14.53 -10.76 -19.72
CA ALA A 116 15.69 -9.93 -20.03
C ALA A 116 16.93 -10.79 -19.85
N VAL A 117 17.68 -10.98 -20.93
CA VAL A 117 18.81 -11.92 -21.10
C VAL A 117 19.59 -12.15 -19.79
N GLY A 118 19.27 -13.24 -19.11
CA GLY A 118 19.99 -13.71 -17.92
C GLY A 118 19.86 -12.85 -16.66
N LEU A 119 19.01 -11.81 -16.65
CA LEU A 119 18.83 -10.87 -15.54
C LEU A 119 17.42 -10.88 -14.94
N LEU A 120 16.39 -10.98 -15.76
CA LEU A 120 15.00 -10.97 -15.31
C LEU A 120 14.23 -12.07 -16.04
N SER A 121 13.48 -12.85 -15.28
CA SER A 121 12.47 -13.75 -15.83
C SER A 121 11.20 -13.62 -14.99
N THR A 122 10.05 -13.54 -15.65
CA THR A 122 8.75 -13.48 -14.97
C THR A 122 7.79 -14.48 -15.62
N GLY A 123 6.73 -14.83 -14.89
CA GLY A 123 5.51 -15.40 -15.45
C GLY A 123 4.55 -14.30 -15.93
N LEU A 124 3.25 -14.60 -15.87
CA LEU A 124 2.17 -13.71 -16.29
C LEU A 124 2.27 -12.34 -15.62
N LEU A 125 2.16 -11.29 -16.43
CA LEU A 125 2.05 -9.91 -15.99
C LEU A 125 0.69 -9.37 -16.42
N ASN A 126 -0.03 -8.79 -15.48
CA ASN A 126 -1.30 -8.09 -15.72
C ASN A 126 -1.18 -6.68 -15.18
N VAL A 127 -1.68 -5.71 -15.96
CA VAL A 127 -1.73 -4.31 -15.56
C VAL A 127 -3.09 -3.74 -15.86
N SER A 128 -3.53 -2.81 -15.03
CA SER A 128 -4.85 -2.19 -15.13
C SER A 128 -4.80 -0.74 -14.68
N THR A 129 -5.58 0.11 -15.33
CA THR A 129 -5.87 1.45 -14.85
C THR A 129 -7.29 1.86 -15.19
N GLN A 130 -7.93 2.59 -14.28
CA GLN A 130 -9.29 3.09 -14.41
C GLN A 130 -9.41 4.41 -13.66
N GLY A 131 -10.29 5.29 -14.10
CA GLY A 131 -10.58 6.48 -13.34
C GLY A 131 -11.43 7.47 -14.11
N VAL A 132 -12.25 8.24 -13.40
CA VAL A 132 -13.19 9.19 -14.00
C VAL A 132 -13.07 10.51 -13.24
N PRO A 133 -13.02 11.67 -13.92
CA PRO A 133 -13.23 12.98 -13.28
C PRO A 133 -14.64 13.09 -12.65
N GLY A 134 -14.90 14.15 -11.91
CA GLY A 134 -16.21 14.41 -11.29
C GLY A 134 -16.12 14.61 -9.78
N ALA A 135 -17.26 14.93 -9.17
CA ALA A 135 -17.36 15.24 -7.73
C ALA A 135 -16.83 14.10 -6.83
N THR A 136 -16.90 12.85 -7.31
CA THR A 136 -16.34 11.65 -6.67
C THR A 136 -15.20 11.05 -7.51
N GLY A 137 -14.52 11.88 -8.29
CA GLY A 137 -13.54 11.44 -9.25
C GLY A 137 -12.37 10.75 -8.57
N SER A 138 -11.90 9.68 -9.19
CA SER A 138 -10.79 8.88 -8.66
C SER A 138 -10.06 8.17 -9.77
N VAL A 139 -8.82 7.80 -9.49
CA VAL A 139 -8.00 6.91 -10.32
C VAL A 139 -7.53 5.76 -9.47
N THR A 140 -7.60 4.55 -10.03
CA THR A 140 -6.94 3.37 -9.49
C THR A 140 -6.13 2.71 -10.59
N SER A 141 -4.87 2.39 -10.27
CA SER A 141 -3.96 1.69 -11.17
C SER A 141 -3.31 0.54 -10.42
N SER A 142 -3.02 -0.55 -11.12
CA SER A 142 -2.44 -1.74 -10.51
C SER A 142 -1.57 -2.53 -11.49
N ALA A 143 -0.58 -3.22 -10.94
CA ALA A 143 0.26 -4.17 -11.67
C ALA A 143 0.42 -5.44 -10.84
N GLN A 144 0.36 -6.60 -11.48
CA GLN A 144 0.57 -7.91 -10.88
C GLN A 144 1.52 -8.72 -11.75
N VAL A 145 2.52 -9.33 -11.13
CA VAL A 145 3.57 -10.09 -11.78
C VAL A 145 3.73 -11.42 -11.05
N ALA A 146 3.54 -12.52 -11.77
CA ALA A 146 3.74 -13.85 -11.25
C ALA A 146 5.21 -14.28 -11.38
N ASN A 147 5.70 -15.00 -10.39
CA ASN A 147 6.99 -15.69 -10.38
C ASN A 147 8.21 -14.85 -10.85
N PRO A 148 8.38 -13.58 -10.43
CA PRO A 148 9.56 -12.82 -10.83
C PRO A 148 10.83 -13.43 -10.24
N LYS A 149 11.86 -13.50 -11.08
CA LYS A 149 13.22 -13.95 -10.75
C LYS A 149 14.20 -12.92 -11.29
N VAL A 150 15.03 -12.36 -10.42
CA VAL A 150 16.06 -11.36 -10.77
C VAL A 150 17.43 -11.91 -10.42
N GLY A 151 18.40 -11.70 -11.32
CA GLY A 151 19.76 -12.22 -11.21
C GLY A 151 20.03 -13.31 -12.24
N LEU A 152 21.19 -13.95 -12.11
CA LEU A 152 21.65 -14.97 -13.06
C LEU A 152 20.67 -16.14 -13.12
N ALA A 153 20.41 -16.66 -14.32
CA ALA A 153 19.44 -17.72 -14.54
C ALA A 153 19.69 -18.99 -13.69
N ILE A 154 20.96 -19.30 -13.41
CA ILE A 154 21.38 -20.46 -12.59
C ILE A 154 21.29 -20.21 -11.08
N ALA A 155 21.25 -18.95 -10.66
CA ALA A 155 21.28 -18.54 -9.26
C ALA A 155 20.61 -17.15 -9.13
N PRO A 156 19.26 -17.09 -9.16
CA PRO A 156 18.56 -15.82 -9.03
C PRO A 156 18.82 -15.24 -7.64
N ALA A 157 19.20 -13.96 -7.61
CA ALA A 157 19.43 -13.22 -6.38
C ALA A 157 18.12 -12.88 -5.67
N ILE A 158 17.03 -12.68 -6.42
CA ILE A 158 15.71 -12.34 -5.88
C ILE A 158 14.67 -13.20 -6.56
N THR A 159 13.78 -13.80 -5.77
CA THR A 159 12.61 -14.54 -6.29
C THR A 159 11.39 -14.22 -5.46
N ALA A 160 10.22 -14.21 -6.07
CA ALA A 160 8.93 -14.19 -5.37
C ALA A 160 7.91 -15.01 -6.18
N ASP A 161 6.83 -15.45 -5.56
CA ASP A 161 5.76 -16.17 -6.24
C ASP A 161 4.79 -15.21 -6.93
N ALA A 162 4.57 -14.06 -6.31
CA ALA A 162 3.76 -12.97 -6.85
C ALA A 162 4.25 -11.63 -6.29
N VAL A 163 4.20 -10.60 -7.12
CA VAL A 163 4.50 -9.21 -6.77
C VAL A 163 3.39 -8.35 -7.36
N GLY A 164 2.84 -7.44 -6.56
CA GLY A 164 1.79 -6.54 -7.00
C GLY A 164 1.89 -5.17 -6.37
N SER A 165 1.50 -4.15 -7.13
CA SER A 165 1.35 -2.76 -6.69
C SER A 165 -0.05 -2.28 -7.01
N THR A 166 -0.65 -1.50 -6.11
CA THR A 166 -1.90 -0.78 -6.34
C THR A 166 -1.75 0.64 -5.82
N CYS A 167 -2.29 1.60 -6.56
CA CYS A 167 -2.49 2.95 -6.07
C CYS A 167 -3.92 3.41 -6.28
N THR A 168 -4.33 4.39 -5.47
CA THR A 168 -5.56 5.14 -5.66
C THR A 168 -5.29 6.62 -5.42
N SER A 169 -5.94 7.50 -6.17
CA SER A 169 -5.91 8.95 -5.94
C SER A 169 -7.30 9.53 -6.15
N ASN A 170 -7.73 10.42 -5.26
CA ASN A 170 -9.02 11.12 -5.28
C ASN A 170 -8.87 12.50 -4.60
N SER A 171 -9.98 13.21 -4.39
CA SER A 171 -9.96 14.53 -3.74
C SER A 171 -9.45 14.53 -2.29
N GLU A 172 -9.45 13.39 -1.61
CA GLU A 172 -8.99 13.25 -0.23
C GLU A 172 -7.48 12.96 -0.12
N GLY A 173 -6.84 12.58 -1.23
CA GLY A 173 -5.41 12.30 -1.27
C GLY A 173 -5.06 11.10 -2.15
N SER A 174 -3.84 10.58 -1.94
CA SER A 174 -3.32 9.42 -2.65
C SER A 174 -2.85 8.35 -1.67
N THR A 175 -3.18 7.09 -1.97
CA THR A 175 -2.79 5.92 -1.17
C THR A 175 -2.19 4.84 -2.05
N GLY A 176 -1.23 4.09 -1.52
CA GLY A 176 -0.55 3.01 -2.21
C GLY A 176 -0.44 1.75 -1.35
N SER A 177 -0.41 0.60 -2.00
CA SER A 177 -0.17 -0.68 -1.34
C SER A 177 0.54 -1.66 -2.27
N THR A 178 1.18 -2.65 -1.67
CA THR A 178 1.88 -3.71 -2.40
C THR A 178 1.55 -5.06 -1.80
N SER A 179 1.51 -6.09 -2.65
CA SER A 179 1.38 -7.48 -2.24
C SER A 179 2.58 -8.26 -2.75
N ILE A 180 3.28 -8.97 -1.87
CA ILE A 180 4.42 -9.79 -2.26
C ILE A 180 4.27 -11.13 -1.58
N ALA A 181 4.39 -12.22 -2.34
CA ALA A 181 4.28 -13.57 -1.82
C ALA A 181 5.64 -14.28 -1.89
N ASN A 182 6.06 -14.86 -0.76
CA ASN A 182 7.26 -15.68 -0.65
C ASN A 182 8.53 -15.02 -1.22
N LEU A 183 8.74 -13.74 -0.90
CA LEU A 183 9.96 -13.04 -1.30
C LEU A 183 11.17 -13.74 -0.70
N ARG A 184 12.14 -14.06 -1.56
CA ARG A 184 13.44 -14.58 -1.17
C ARG A 184 14.54 -13.73 -1.77
N VAL A 185 15.56 -13.48 -0.98
CA VAL A 185 16.78 -12.78 -1.36
C VAL A 185 17.95 -13.69 -1.03
N LEU A 186 18.75 -14.03 -2.03
CA LEU A 186 19.85 -15.00 -1.95
C LEU A 186 19.42 -16.33 -1.31
N GLY A 187 18.20 -16.78 -1.65
CA GLY A 187 17.58 -18.00 -1.14
C GLY A 187 16.91 -17.89 0.24
N GLN A 188 17.17 -16.82 1.00
CA GLN A 188 16.59 -16.59 2.32
C GLN A 188 15.24 -15.89 2.22
N SER A 189 14.26 -16.34 3.01
CA SER A 189 12.94 -15.69 3.06
C SER A 189 13.06 -14.30 3.69
N VAL A 190 12.39 -13.32 3.08
CA VAL A 190 12.27 -11.96 3.61
C VAL A 190 10.85 -11.76 4.08
N ASP A 191 10.67 -11.21 5.28
CA ASP A 191 9.35 -10.81 5.75
C ASP A 191 8.89 -9.57 4.97
N VAL A 192 7.78 -9.74 4.25
CA VAL A 192 7.19 -8.76 3.33
C VAL A 192 6.11 -7.91 4.00
N SER A 193 5.94 -8.01 5.33
CA SER A 193 5.16 -7.04 6.13
C SER A 193 5.81 -5.64 6.22
N ALA A 194 6.80 -5.40 5.36
CA ALA A 194 7.55 -4.18 5.20
C ALA A 194 6.66 -2.92 5.12
N VAL A 195 6.93 -1.99 6.03
CA VAL A 195 6.42 -0.61 5.97
C VAL A 195 6.82 0.04 4.63
N PRO A 196 6.07 1.04 4.14
CA PRO A 196 6.42 1.74 2.92
C PRO A 196 7.88 2.21 2.91
N ASN A 197 8.53 2.14 1.74
CA ASN A 197 9.91 2.53 1.48
C ASN A 197 10.98 1.71 2.23
N THR A 198 10.77 0.39 2.36
CA THR A 198 11.76 -0.50 2.98
C THR A 198 12.90 -0.83 2.02
N GLY A 199 14.13 -0.50 2.40
CA GLY A 199 15.34 -0.85 1.66
C GLY A 199 16.11 -2.00 2.31
N LEU A 200 16.52 -2.98 1.51
CA LEU A 200 17.34 -4.12 1.92
C LEU A 200 18.65 -4.11 1.11
N ASN A 201 19.78 -4.13 1.81
CA ASN A 201 21.07 -4.30 1.15
C ASN A 201 21.28 -5.78 0.80
N VAL A 202 21.44 -6.07 -0.49
CA VAL A 202 21.70 -7.40 -1.03
C VAL A 202 23.18 -7.49 -1.39
N ALA A 203 23.94 -8.18 -0.54
CA ALA A 203 25.38 -8.30 -0.67
C ALA A 203 25.80 -8.76 -2.08
N GLY A 204 26.67 -7.98 -2.73
CA GLY A 204 27.19 -8.27 -4.06
C GLY A 204 26.21 -8.02 -5.22
N VAL A 205 25.04 -7.44 -4.94
CA VAL A 205 24.00 -7.15 -5.94
C VAL A 205 23.61 -5.67 -5.93
N GLY A 206 23.26 -5.12 -4.76
CA GLY A 206 22.87 -3.72 -4.59
C GLY A 206 21.72 -3.54 -3.60
N ILE A 207 20.88 -2.52 -3.80
CA ILE A 207 19.80 -2.19 -2.85
C ILE A 207 18.43 -2.57 -3.43
N LEU A 208 17.74 -3.46 -2.73
CA LEU A 208 16.37 -3.86 -3.00
C LEU A 208 15.40 -2.98 -2.21
N TYR A 209 14.61 -2.19 -2.91
CA TYR A 209 13.49 -1.45 -2.34
C TYR A 209 12.20 -2.25 -2.50
N VAL A 210 11.48 -2.41 -1.41
CA VAL A 210 10.19 -3.09 -1.32
C VAL A 210 9.14 -2.10 -0.84
N ASN A 211 7.96 -2.16 -1.43
CA ASN A 211 6.85 -1.25 -1.09
C ASN A 211 7.26 0.21 -1.19
N GLU A 212 7.98 0.58 -2.25
CA GLU A 212 8.40 1.97 -2.44
C GLU A 212 7.20 2.81 -2.89
N GLN A 213 6.94 3.88 -2.14
CA GLN A 213 5.85 4.80 -2.39
C GLN A 213 6.37 6.23 -2.40
N THR A 214 6.20 6.90 -3.53
CA THR A 214 6.55 8.31 -3.72
C THR A 214 5.26 9.10 -3.91
N LEU A 215 4.87 9.85 -2.88
CA LEU A 215 3.80 10.82 -2.97
C LEU A 215 4.29 12.06 -3.72
N THR A 216 3.42 12.61 -4.55
CA THR A 216 3.64 13.83 -5.32
C THR A 216 2.38 14.67 -5.24
N GLY A 217 2.51 15.98 -5.36
CA GLY A 217 1.34 16.87 -5.29
C GLY A 217 1.73 18.27 -4.88
N SER A 218 0.91 19.22 -5.31
CA SER A 218 1.05 20.63 -4.97
C SER A 218 -0.28 21.33 -5.27
N GLY A 219 -0.70 22.24 -4.39
CA GLY A 219 -1.92 23.02 -4.60
C GLY A 219 -3.16 22.13 -4.76
N ALA A 220 -3.70 22.10 -5.98
CA ALA A 220 -4.94 21.41 -6.33
C ALA A 220 -4.72 19.99 -6.88
N SER A 221 -3.55 19.38 -6.63
CA SER A 221 -3.16 18.08 -7.21
C SER A 221 -2.53 17.16 -6.17
N THR A 222 -2.87 15.87 -6.26
CA THR A 222 -2.23 14.77 -5.52
C THR A 222 -1.92 13.62 -6.46
N GLY A 223 -0.86 12.89 -6.18
CA GLY A 223 -0.48 11.71 -6.92
C GLY A 223 0.47 10.83 -6.14
N ILE A 224 0.60 9.59 -6.59
CA ILE A 224 1.48 8.60 -5.99
C ILE A 224 2.05 7.70 -7.08
N THR A 225 3.32 7.33 -6.91
CA THR A 225 3.93 6.21 -7.63
C THR A 225 4.26 5.12 -6.63
N VAL A 226 3.83 3.89 -6.90
CA VAL A 226 4.07 2.72 -6.08
C VAL A 226 4.85 1.71 -6.89
N ASN A 227 6.07 1.39 -6.45
CA ASN A 227 6.86 0.28 -6.97
C ASN A 227 6.80 -0.87 -5.96
N ALA A 228 6.31 -2.03 -6.39
CA ALA A 228 6.26 -3.20 -5.52
C ALA A 228 7.67 -3.69 -5.18
N VAL A 229 8.51 -3.84 -6.21
CA VAL A 229 9.92 -4.17 -6.07
C VAL A 229 10.75 -3.29 -7.02
N ARG A 230 11.77 -2.62 -6.47
CA ARG A 230 12.80 -1.91 -7.26
C ARG A 230 14.18 -2.31 -6.77
N LEU A 231 14.98 -2.94 -7.64
CA LEU A 231 16.38 -3.22 -7.38
C LEU A 231 17.25 -2.16 -8.04
N THR A 232 18.13 -1.55 -7.27
CA THR A 232 19.23 -0.72 -7.78
C THR A 232 20.51 -1.52 -7.72
N LEU A 233 21.15 -1.71 -8.86
CA LEU A 233 22.45 -2.36 -8.96
C LEU A 233 23.54 -1.29 -8.92
N ASP A 234 24.50 -1.44 -8.02
CA ASP A 234 25.62 -0.52 -7.81
C ASP A 234 27.00 -1.23 -7.83
N ALA A 235 27.03 -2.57 -7.87
CA ALA A 235 28.23 -3.38 -8.02
C ALA A 235 27.90 -4.84 -8.40
N GLY A 236 28.93 -5.63 -8.75
CA GLY A 236 28.86 -7.09 -8.90
C GLY A 236 28.21 -7.58 -10.19
N LEU A 237 26.92 -7.29 -10.38
CA LEU A 237 26.14 -7.72 -11.55
C LEU A 237 26.02 -6.65 -12.64
N GLY A 238 26.27 -5.38 -12.30
CA GLY A 238 26.13 -4.26 -13.23
C GLY A 238 25.74 -2.97 -12.52
N ASN A 239 25.35 -1.98 -13.31
CA ASN A 239 24.82 -0.71 -12.82
C ASN A 239 23.47 -0.42 -13.47
N GLY A 240 22.48 0.00 -12.68
CA GLY A 240 21.18 0.40 -13.20
C GLY A 240 20.02 -0.06 -12.33
N THR A 241 18.82 -0.13 -12.90
CA THR A 241 17.59 -0.39 -12.15
C THR A 241 16.72 -1.45 -12.79
N ILE A 242 16.10 -2.27 -11.94
CA ILE A 242 15.06 -3.21 -12.30
C ILE A 242 13.83 -2.88 -11.46
N ILE A 243 12.69 -2.66 -12.11
CA ILE A 243 11.41 -2.38 -11.46
C ILE A 243 10.42 -3.49 -11.85
N ILE A 244 9.73 -4.03 -10.85
CA ILE A 244 8.71 -5.07 -11.02
C ILE A 244 7.45 -4.62 -10.29
N GLY A 245 6.37 -4.49 -11.05
CA GLY A 245 5.08 -3.98 -10.61
C GLY A 245 5.15 -2.50 -10.24
N GLN A 246 4.84 -1.61 -11.19
CA GLN A 246 4.62 -0.21 -10.90
C GLN A 246 3.16 0.18 -11.17
N SER A 247 2.61 0.99 -10.27
CA SER A 247 1.35 1.69 -10.47
C SER A 247 1.52 3.17 -10.14
N LYS A 248 0.92 4.04 -10.95
CA LYS A 248 0.95 5.49 -10.79
C LYS A 248 -0.45 6.04 -10.92
N CYS A 249 -0.83 6.87 -9.96
CA CYS A 249 -2.14 7.49 -9.88
C CYS A 249 -1.97 8.98 -9.57
N ALA A 250 -2.79 9.82 -10.18
CA ALA A 250 -2.86 11.24 -9.86
C ALA A 250 -4.24 11.80 -10.19
N VAL A 251 -4.66 12.78 -9.42
CA VAL A 251 -5.84 13.59 -9.68
C VAL A 251 -5.52 15.08 -9.52
N THR A 252 -6.30 15.92 -10.16
CA THR A 252 -6.27 17.37 -10.00
C THR A 252 -7.70 17.88 -9.92
N GLY A 253 -7.92 18.87 -9.06
CA GLY A 253 -9.24 19.45 -8.79
C GLY A 253 -9.15 20.48 -7.68
N ASP A 254 -10.06 21.45 -7.69
CA ASP A 254 -10.18 22.37 -6.58
C ASP A 254 -10.44 21.56 -5.29
N GLY A 255 -9.91 22.00 -4.15
CA GLY A 255 -10.11 21.32 -2.86
C GLY A 255 -9.48 19.93 -2.70
N VAL A 256 -8.66 19.46 -3.65
CA VAL A 256 -7.80 18.28 -3.44
C VAL A 256 -6.90 18.53 -2.23
N VAL A 257 -7.00 17.68 -1.21
CA VAL A 257 -6.16 17.77 -0.02
C VAL A 257 -4.75 17.31 -0.38
N VAL A 258 -3.79 18.23 -0.38
CA VAL A 258 -2.37 17.87 -0.53
C VAL A 258 -1.92 17.21 0.77
N PRO A 259 -1.26 16.03 0.71
CA PRO A 259 -0.65 15.47 1.90
C PRO A 259 0.39 16.45 2.45
N THR A 260 0.21 16.91 3.68
CA THR A 260 1.09 17.85 4.40
C THR A 260 2.50 17.29 4.65
N GLY A 261 2.82 16.08 4.19
CA GLY A 261 4.15 15.47 4.20
C GLY A 261 4.95 15.57 2.89
N ALA A 262 4.43 16.20 1.83
CA ALA A 262 5.10 16.25 0.52
C ALA A 262 6.20 17.34 0.39
N VAL A 263 6.42 18.18 1.42
CA VAL A 263 7.53 19.12 1.46
C VAL A 263 8.74 18.51 2.18
N GLY A 264 9.67 17.94 1.38
CA GLY A 264 11.08 17.85 1.77
C GLY A 264 11.41 16.82 2.85
N GLY A 265 11.10 15.54 2.62
CA GLY A 265 11.62 14.44 3.42
C GLY A 265 12.58 13.56 2.61
N VAL A 266 13.85 13.97 2.48
CA VAL A 266 14.94 13.01 2.25
C VAL A 266 15.02 12.15 3.50
N LEU A 267 14.22 11.09 3.58
CA LEU A 267 14.36 10.08 4.61
C LEU A 267 15.58 9.25 4.24
N LEU A 268 16.69 9.51 4.95
CA LEU A 268 17.83 8.62 4.98
C LEU A 268 17.33 7.19 5.20
N ALA A 269 17.65 6.31 4.26
CA ALA A 269 17.41 4.89 4.35
C ALA A 269 17.99 4.35 5.66
N GLY A 270 17.13 3.87 6.55
CA GLY A 270 17.51 3.01 7.65
C GLY A 270 17.98 1.68 7.09
N VAL A 271 19.28 1.56 6.80
CA VAL A 271 19.91 0.29 6.43
C VAL A 271 19.86 -0.61 7.66
N VAL A 272 18.88 -1.51 7.71
CA VAL A 272 18.87 -2.61 8.68
C VAL A 272 19.89 -3.63 8.18
N ALA A 273 21.13 -3.52 8.66
CA ALA A 273 22.16 -4.50 8.44
C ALA A 273 21.83 -5.76 9.26
N ALA A 274 21.19 -6.74 8.63
CA ALA A 274 21.07 -8.08 9.19
C ALA A 274 22.44 -8.77 9.13
N GLY A 275 23.27 -8.53 10.16
CA GLY A 275 24.53 -9.23 10.37
C GLY A 275 24.27 -10.68 10.77
N PHE A 276 24.27 -11.60 9.82
CA PHE A 276 24.43 -13.03 10.10
C PHE A 276 25.89 -13.29 10.50
N GLY A 277 26.15 -13.30 11.80
CA GLY A 277 27.43 -13.68 12.40
C GLY A 277 27.24 -14.80 13.42
N VAL A 278 27.44 -16.04 12.98
CA VAL A 278 27.61 -17.20 13.85
C VAL A 278 28.99 -17.11 14.51
N THR A 279 29.08 -16.99 15.83
CA THR A 279 30.17 -17.62 16.60
C THR A 279 29.88 -17.70 18.10
N GLN A 280 29.80 -18.95 18.54
CA GLN A 280 29.97 -19.50 19.88
C GLN A 280 31.06 -18.80 20.73
N LEU A 281 30.85 -18.70 22.06
CA LEU A 281 31.59 -19.48 23.07
C LEU A 281 31.58 -18.83 24.48
N ARG A 282 31.28 -19.67 25.47
CA ARG A 282 31.80 -19.69 26.86
C ARG A 282 31.66 -18.42 27.72
N ARG A 283 30.79 -18.51 28.74
CA ARG A 283 31.15 -18.00 30.07
C ARG A 283 31.29 -19.14 31.07
N ARG A 284 32.53 -19.28 31.54
CA ARG A 284 32.97 -20.15 32.63
C ARG A 284 32.44 -19.64 33.97
N ARG A 285 32.24 -20.61 34.87
CA ARG A 285 32.16 -20.50 36.33
C ARG A 285 33.28 -19.63 36.92
N ARG A 286 32.92 -18.94 38.00
CA ARG A 286 33.66 -18.56 39.24
C ARG A 286 33.11 -17.19 39.66
N GLY A 287 32.65 -16.96 40.87
CA GLY A 287 32.53 -17.75 42.08
C GLY A 287 32.05 -16.80 43.17
N ASP A 288 31.55 -17.30 44.28
CA ASP A 288 31.56 -16.56 45.55
C ASP A 288 31.88 -17.55 46.66
N VAL A 289 33.02 -17.29 47.29
CA VAL A 289 33.39 -17.72 48.64
C VAL A 289 33.20 -16.46 49.47
N GLN A 290 32.32 -16.51 50.46
CA GLN A 290 32.36 -15.61 51.62
C GLN A 290 31.98 -16.44 52.85
N ASP A 291 32.97 -16.54 53.73
CA ASP A 291 32.97 -16.73 55.20
C ASP A 291 32.05 -17.78 55.86
#